data_AF-M1ZCN9-F1
#
_entry.id   AF-M1ZCN9-F1
#
_cell.length_a   1.000
_cell.length_b   1.000
_cell.length_c   1.000
_cell.angle_alpha   90.00
_cell.angle_beta   90.00
_cell.angle_gamma   90.00
#
_symmetry.space_group_name_H-M   'P 1'
#
loop_
_entity.id
_entity.type
_entity.pdbx_description
1 polymer ?
#
loop_
_entity_poly.entity_id
_entity_poly.type
_entity_poly.pdbx_seq_one_letter_code
_entity_poly.pdbx_strand_id
1 'polypeptide(L)' 'MDIDPEVLEKAKSEIPEFKPLFDEHTRLKHQVEELNKRPYLTPEEELEKKKFQKQKLICKDKLESMLETLEPEAS' A
#
# COMPACT_ATOMS: atom_id res chain seq x y z
N MET A 1 -1.04 1.73 -9.08
CA MET A 1 -2.17 2.24 -8.31
C MET A 1 -2.22 3.68 -8.72
N ASP A 2 -3.05 3.90 -9.71
CA ASP A 2 -3.24 5.18 -10.38
C ASP A 2 -4.38 5.81 -9.60
N ILE A 3 -4.01 6.37 -8.44
CA ILE A 3 -4.95 7.10 -7.58
C ILE A 3 -5.07 8.48 -8.20
N ASP A 4 -6.30 8.91 -8.47
CA ASP A 4 -6.54 10.24 -9.01
C ASP A 4 -5.92 11.31 -8.10
N PRO A 5 -5.17 12.27 -8.64
CA PRO A 5 -4.49 13.29 -7.84
C PRO A 5 -5.48 14.11 -7.00
N GLU A 6 -6.71 14.28 -7.46
CA GLU A 6 -7.77 14.98 -6.72
C GLU A 6 -8.23 14.20 -5.49
N VAL A 7 -8.48 12.89 -5.67
CA VAL A 7 -8.81 11.95 -4.59
C VAL A 7 -7.64 11.81 -3.62
N LEU A 8 -6.41 11.79 -4.14
CA LEU A 8 -5.19 11.75 -3.33
C LEU A 8 -5.03 13.00 -2.46
N GLU A 9 -5.33 14.18 -2.98
CA GLU A 9 -5.24 15.44 -2.24
C GLU A 9 -6.31 15.52 -1.15
N LYS A 10 -7.57 15.19 -1.49
CA LYS A 10 -8.66 15.07 -0.52
C LYS A 10 -8.31 14.07 0.58
N ALA A 11 -7.86 12.87 0.21
CA ALA A 11 -7.50 11.85 1.18
C ALA A 11 -6.33 12.25 2.08
N LYS A 12 -5.32 12.96 1.55
CA LYS A 12 -4.23 13.51 2.37
C LYS A 12 -4.68 14.63 3.32
N SER A 13 -5.73 15.36 2.96
CA SER A 13 -6.28 16.46 3.76
C SER A 13 -7.26 15.96 4.82
N GLU A 14 -8.15 15.03 4.46
CA GLU A 14 -9.18 14.49 5.35
C GLU A 14 -8.64 13.34 6.21
N ILE A 15 -7.74 12.53 5.67
CA ILE A 15 -7.25 11.31 6.32
C ILE A 15 -5.75 11.47 6.58
N PRO A 16 -5.34 11.93 7.77
CA PRO A 16 -3.93 12.13 8.10
C PRO A 16 -3.12 10.82 8.06
N GLU A 17 -3.79 9.68 8.25
CA GLU A 17 -3.20 8.34 8.14
C GLU A 17 -2.97 7.88 6.70
N PHE A 18 -3.57 8.54 5.70
CA PHE A 18 -3.42 8.17 4.30
C PHE A 18 -1.97 8.36 3.82
N LYS A 19 -1.34 9.47 4.23
CA LYS A 19 0.04 9.81 3.88
C LYS A 19 1.04 8.72 4.30
N PRO A 20 1.11 8.32 5.60
CA PRO A 20 2.01 7.24 6.02
C PRO A 20 1.61 5.88 5.44
N LEU A 21 0.32 5.59 5.22
CA LEU A 21 -0.13 4.34 4.57
C LEU A 21 0.36 4.23 3.13
N PHE A 22 0.32 5.32 2.37
CA PHE A 22 0.79 5.36 0.99
C PHE A 22 2.31 5.19 0.90
N ASP A 23 3.04 5.80 1.84
CA ASP A 23 4.49 5.64 1.99
C ASP A 23 4.84 4.20 2.36
N GLU A 24 4.13 3.61 3.33
CA GLU A 24 4.28 2.21 3.73
C GLU A 24 4.01 1.27 2.55
N HIS A 25 2.91 1.48 1.81
CA HIS A 25 2.60 0.68 0.62
C HIS A 25 3.73 0.74 -0.43
N THR A 26 4.29 1.92 -0.67
CA THR A 26 5.41 2.11 -1.62
C THR A 26 6.68 1.42 -1.13
N ARG A 27 6.99 1.58 0.16
CA ARG A 27 8.14 0.94 0.81
C ARG A 27 8.03 -0.58 0.80
N LEU A 28 6.86 -1.12 1.13
CA LEU A 28 6.54 -2.56 1.07
C LEU A 28 6.68 -3.09 -0.37
N LYS A 29 6.21 -2.34 -1.37
CA LYS A 29 6.40 -2.71 -2.77
C LYS A 29 7.89 -2.76 -3.13
N HIS A 30 8.67 -1.76 -2.74
CA HIS A 30 10.11 -1.73 -2.99
C HIS A 30 10.82 -2.92 -2.33
N GLN A 31 10.51 -3.22 -1.07
CA GLN A 31 11.09 -4.37 -0.37
C GLN A 31 10.75 -5.69 -1.06
N VAL A 32 9.49 -5.88 -1.49
CA VAL A 32 9.09 -7.08 -2.26
C VAL A 32 9.83 -7.17 -3.60
N GLU A 33 10.05 -6.05 -4.28
CA GLU A 33 10.79 -6.01 -5.55
C GLU A 33 12.28 -6.29 -5.35
N GLU A 34 12.92 -5.74 -4.32
CA GLU A 34 14.31 -6.05 -3.98
C GLU A 34 14.49 -7.53 -3.67
N LEU A 35 13.58 -8.10 -2.88
CA LEU A 35 13.58 -9.54 -2.61
C LEU A 35 13.33 -10.36 -3.89
N ASN A 36 12.42 -9.93 -4.78
CA ASN A 36 12.23 -10.60 -6.06
C ASN A 36 13.44 -10.51 -7.01
N LYS A 37 14.22 -9.42 -6.93
CA LYS A 37 15.43 -9.26 -7.73
C LYS A 37 16.57 -10.18 -7.28
N ARG A 38 16.53 -10.66 -6.03
CA ARG A 38 17.51 -11.63 -5.55
C ARG A 38 17.21 -13.01 -6.14
N PRO A 39 18.19 -13.64 -6.84
CA PRO A 39 17.99 -14.96 -7.44
C PRO A 39 17.86 -16.08 -6.40
N TYR A 40 18.38 -15.87 -5.19
CA TYR A 40 18.26 -16.78 -4.06
C TYR A 40 17.87 -15.97 -2.83
N LEU A 41 16.70 -16.27 -2.29
CA LEU A 41 16.23 -15.74 -1.03
C LEU A 41 16.50 -16.76 0.07
N THR A 42 16.99 -16.30 1.20
CA THR A 42 17.05 -17.12 2.41
C THR A 42 15.64 -17.46 2.91
N PRO A 43 15.47 -18.54 3.71
CA PRO A 43 14.16 -18.87 4.28
C PRO A 43 13.55 -17.73 5.12
N GLU A 44 14.38 -16.90 5.74
CA GLU A 44 13.94 -15.68 6.43
C GLU A 44 13.39 -14.65 5.43
N GLU A 45 14.11 -14.40 4.35
CA GLU A 45 13.68 -13.47 3.29
C GLU A 45 12.41 -13.94 2.55
N GLU A 46 12.21 -15.23 2.35
CA GLU A 46 10.96 -15.76 1.80
C GLU A 46 9.76 -15.51 2.73
N LEU A 47 9.97 -15.66 4.04
CA LEU A 47 8.99 -15.31 5.06
C LEU A 47 8.71 -13.80 5.07
N GLU A 48 9.75 -12.97 4.99
CA GLU A 48 9.62 -11.52 4.89
C GLU A 48 8.88 -11.11 3.62
N LYS A 49 9.22 -11.67 2.46
CA LYS A 49 8.51 -11.43 1.20
C LYS A 49 7.02 -11.72 1.32
N LYS A 50 6.64 -12.85 1.92
CA LYS A 50 5.23 -13.19 2.21
C LYS A 50 4.58 -12.20 3.17
N LYS A 51 5.29 -11.77 4.22
CA LYS A 51 4.80 -10.75 5.16
C LYS A 51 4.58 -9.42 4.44
N PHE A 52 5.54 -8.95 3.65
CA PHE A 52 5.43 -7.70 2.90
C PHE A 52 4.33 -7.74 1.85
N GLN A 53 4.11 -8.88 1.17
CA GLN A 53 2.97 -9.06 0.27
C GLN A 53 1.63 -8.95 1.01
N LYS A 54 1.49 -9.57 2.18
CA LYS A 54 0.29 -9.44 3.03
C LYS A 54 0.09 -8.00 3.52
N GLN A 55 1.15 -7.38 4.03
CA GLN A 55 1.12 -5.99 4.49
C GLN A 55 0.74 -5.04 3.35
N LYS A 56 1.26 -5.27 2.15
CA LYS A 56 0.92 -4.49 0.96
C LYS A 56 -0.56 -4.63 0.60
N LEU A 57 -1.12 -5.85 0.68
CA LEU A 57 -2.55 -6.09 0.52
C LEU A 57 -3.35 -5.30 1.55
N ILE A 58 -2.99 -5.39 2.83
CA ILE A 58 -3.67 -4.66 3.92
C ILE A 58 -3.56 -3.14 3.71
N CYS A 59 -2.41 -2.64 3.29
CA CYS A 59 -2.23 -1.21 3.00
C CYS A 59 -3.10 -0.79 1.81
N LYS A 60 -3.16 -1.60 0.75
CA LYS A 60 -4.04 -1.33 -0.40
C LYS A 60 -5.50 -1.29 0.04
N ASP A 61 -5.94 -2.28 0.81
CA ASP A 61 -7.30 -2.41 1.33
C ASP A 61 -7.68 -1.22 2.23
N LYS A 62 -6.77 -0.81 3.13
CA LYS A 62 -6.94 0.38 3.96
C LYS A 62 -7.00 1.65 3.14
N LEU A 63 -6.11 1.82 2.15
CA LEU A 63 -6.14 2.97 1.24
C LEU A 63 -7.47 3.00 0.48
N GLU A 64 -7.91 1.88 -0.09
CA GLU A 64 -9.20 1.79 -0.80
C GLU A 64 -10.38 2.08 0.14
N SER A 65 -10.42 1.53 1.35
CA SER A 65 -11.49 1.80 2.32
C SER A 65 -11.52 3.28 2.76
N MET A 66 -10.34 3.90 2.90
CA MET A 66 -10.20 5.33 3.15
C MET A 66 -10.74 6.17 2.00
N LEU A 67 -10.44 5.79 0.75
CA LEU A 67 -10.96 6.47 -0.44
C LEU A 67 -12.48 6.26 -0.62
N GLU A 68 -12.98 5.05 -0.34
CA GLU A 68 -14.40 4.71 -0.39
C GLU A 68 -15.20 5.52 0.63
N THR A 69 -14.61 5.81 1.79
CA THR A 69 -15.22 6.72 2.79
C THR A 69 -15.32 8.16 2.28
N LEU A 70 -14.40 8.58 1.40
CA LEU A 70 -14.35 9.94 0.83
C LEU A 70 -15.26 10.12 -0.39
N GLU A 71 -15.44 9.07 -1.18
CA GLU A 71 -16.36 9.05 -2.31
C GLU A 71 -17.47 8.01 -2.10
N PRO A 72 -18.45 8.28 -1.23
CA PRO A 72 -19.61 7.40 -1.06
C PRO A 72 -20.58 7.41 -2.27
N GLU A 73 -20.24 8.06 -3.39
CA GLU A 73 -21.09 8.14 -4.59
C GLU A 73 -20.96 6.92 -5.52
N ALA A 74 -21.41 5.76 -5.03
CA ALA A 74 -21.98 4.72 -5.88
C ALA A 74 -22.82 3.76 -5.03
N SER A 75 -24.03 4.17 -4.65
CA SER A 75 -25.10 3.25 -4.24
C SER A 75 -26.41 3.58 -4.92
#